data_AF-A0AAD6NZL9-F1
#
_entry.id   AF-A0AAD6NZL9-F1
#
_cell.length_a   1.000
_cell.length_b   1.000
_cell.length_c   1.000
_cell.angle_alpha   90.00
_cell.angle_beta   90.00
_cell.angle_gamma   90.00
#
_symmetry.space_group_name_H-M   'P 1'
#
loop_
_entity.id
_entity.type
_entity.pdbx_description
1 polymer ?
#
loop_
_entity_poly.entity_id
_entity_poly.type
_entity_poly.pdbx_seq_one_letter_code
_entity_poly.pdbx_strand_id
1 'polypeptide(L)' 'MRPIFCGNFEYDARQTELERLFKRYGRVERVDMKS' A
#
# COMPACT_ATOMS: atom_id res chain seq x y z
N MET A 1 -10.42 -6.30 -10.54
CA MET A 1 -9.38 -5.87 -9.57
C MET A 1 -9.11 -7.00 -8.60
N ARG A 2 -7.84 -7.29 -8.27
CA ARG A 2 -7.45 -8.28 -7.25
C ARG A 2 -6.76 -7.52 -6.11
N PRO A 3 -7.47 -7.15 -5.03
CA PRO A 3 -6.85 -6.47 -3.89
C PRO A 3 -5.95 -7.45 -3.12
N ILE A 4 -4.89 -6.90 -2.52
CA ILE A 4 -4.00 -7.62 -1.59
C ILE A 4 -4.09 -6.96 -0.22
N PHE A 5 -4.01 -7.76 0.83
CA PHE A 5 -3.88 -7.26 2.20
C PHE A 5 -2.43 -7.40 2.63
N CYS A 6 -1.86 -6.31 3.14
CA CYS A 6 -0.50 -6.27 3.65
C CYS A 6 -0.54 -5.68 5.06
N GLY A 7 0.16 -6.31 6.00
CA GLY A 7 0.25 -5.88 7.40
C GLY A 7 1.70 -5.71 7.82
N ASN A 8 1.91 -5.47 9.13
CA ASN A 8 3.24 -5.24 9.70
C ASN A 8 3.94 -3.99 9.14
N PHE A 9 3.16 -2.95 8.83
CA PHE A 9 3.71 -1.62 8.56
C PHE A 9 3.87 -0.86 9.88
N GLU A 10 4.86 0.01 9.92
CA GLU A 10 5.06 0.93 11.03
C GLU A 10 3.83 1.82 11.23
N TYR A 11 3.62 2.28 12.46
CA TYR A 11 2.48 3.13 12.80
C TYR A 11 2.46 4.45 12.01
N ASP A 12 3.64 4.96 11.65
CA ASP A 12 3.83 6.19 10.88
C ASP A 12 3.89 5.96 9.36
N ALA A 13 3.68 4.73 8.90
CA ALA A 13 3.67 4.42 7.48
C ALA A 13 2.60 5.24 6.74
N ARG A 14 2.98 5.81 5.61
CA ARG A 14 2.11 6.65 4.79
C ARG A 14 1.69 5.92 3.52
N GLN A 15 0.53 6.30 2.98
CA GLN A 15 0.05 5.78 1.70
C GLN A 15 1.09 5.93 0.58
N THR A 16 1.84 7.03 0.54
CA THR A 16 2.87 7.28 -0.48
C THR A 16 4.05 6.29 -0.41
N GLU A 17 4.33 5.75 0.77
CA GLU A 17 5.37 4.72 0.95
C GLU A 17 4.90 3.37 0.44
N LEU A 18 3.62 3.03 0.68
CA LEU A 18 3.00 1.84 0.10
C LEU A 18 2.93 1.93 -1.42
N GLU A 19 2.51 3.07 -1.98
CA GLU A 19 2.48 3.26 -3.43
C GLU A 19 3.86 3.08 -4.06
N ARG A 20 4.91 3.67 -3.46
CA ARG A 20 6.30 3.51 -3.93
C ARG A 20 6.78 2.07 -3.84
N LEU A 21 6.45 1.38 -2.76
CA LEU A 21 6.80 -0.03 -2.55
C LEU A 21 6.18 -0.93 -3.62
N PHE A 22 4.88 -0.74 -3.90
CA PHE A 22 4.15 -1.61 -4.83
C PHE A 22 4.26 -1.20 -6.30
N LYS A 23 4.72 0.02 -6.60
CA LYS A 23 4.90 0.51 -7.98
C LYS A 23 5.73 -0.42 -8.87
N ARG A 24 6.69 -1.16 -8.29
CA ARG A 24 7.52 -2.13 -9.03
C ARG A 24 6.74 -3.34 -9.57
N TYR A 25 5.58 -3.63 -8.99
CA TYR A 25 4.74 -4.77 -9.36
C TYR A 25 3.58 -4.38 -10.27
N GLY A 26 3.37 -3.08 -10.49
CA GLY A 26 2.31 -2.55 -11.33
C GLY A 26 1.80 -1.20 -10.81
N ARG A 27 0.86 -0.62 -11.56
CA ARG A 27 0.18 0.60 -11.14
C ARG A 27 -0.71 0.30 -9.93
N VAL A 28 -0.51 1.02 -8.84
CA VAL A 28 -1.41 1.01 -7.68
C VAL A 28 -2.59 1.93 -8.00
N GLU A 29 -3.81 1.39 -7.98
CA GLU A 29 -5.03 2.16 -8.26
C GLU A 29 -5.62 2.79 -7.00
N ARG A 30 -5.49 2.13 -5.84
CA ARG A 30 -6.00 2.59 -4.55
C ARG A 30 -5.22 1.96 -3.40
N VAL A 31 -5.01 2.72 -2.33
CA VAL A 31 -4.48 2.24 -1.05
C VAL A 31 -5.51 2.57 0.03
N ASP A 32 -6.01 1.54 0.73
CA ASP A 32 -6.89 1.70 1.87
C ASP A 32 -6.09 1.37 3.14
N MET A 33 -5.88 2.37 3.99
CA MET A 33 -5.24 2.18 5.29
C MET A 33 -6.29 2.07 6.38
N LYS A 34 -6.09 1.10 7.28
CA LYS A 34 -6.91 1.00 8.49
C LYS A 34 -6.39 2.03 9.50
N SER A 35 -7.25 2.96 9.91
CA SER A 35 -7.00 3.91 11.00
C SER A 35 -7.07 3.24 12.36
#